data_AF-A0AAV4G903-F1
#
_entry.id   AF-A0AAV4G903-F1
#
_cell.length_a   1.000
_cell.length_b   1.000
_cell.length_c   1.000
_cell.angle_alpha   90.00
_cell.angle_beta   90.00
_cell.angle_gamma   90.00
#
_symmetry.space_group_name_H-M   'P 1'
#
loop_
_entity.id
_entity.type
_entity.pdbx_description
1 polymer ?
#
loop_
_entity_poly.entity_id
_entity_poly.type
_entity_poly.pdbx_seq_one_letter_code
_entity_poly.pdbx_strand_id
1 'polypeptide(L)'
;MEFTKENMRFYIFMRCKLSESAKLIHGTLQTVCGDCACSYQTVCRWVKDFNEGKESLSDCPRPGQSKSCVNEPIMASIKKDIDEDPHISVRELSDTNGLSYGTVHTIITEHLLMKKNVLSQVKSAINEQRPKVSTSRTLLLHDNAGSYKARATAQSLRKLGIQVLPHPAYSPNLAPCDF
;
A
#
# COMPACT_ATOMS: atom_id res chain seq x y z
N MET A 1 2.05 -18.47 -33.61
CA MET A 1 2.94 -18.42 -32.43
C MET A 1 3.25 -16.97 -32.17
N GLU A 2 2.97 -16.46 -30.97
CA GLU A 2 3.33 -15.09 -30.60
C GLU A 2 4.77 -15.04 -30.09
N PHE A 3 5.61 -14.22 -30.71
CA PHE A 3 6.97 -13.98 -30.26
C PHE A 3 6.94 -12.93 -29.12
N THR A 4 6.81 -13.40 -27.89
CA THR A 4 6.89 -12.53 -26.71
C THR A 4 8.34 -12.14 -26.42
N LYS A 5 8.54 -11.06 -25.66
CA LYS A 5 9.88 -10.60 -25.23
C LYS A 5 10.60 -11.67 -24.40
N GLU A 6 9.87 -12.43 -23.58
CA GLU A 6 10.43 -13.53 -22.79
C GLU A 6 10.92 -14.68 -23.67
N ASN A 7 10.18 -15.03 -24.73
CA ASN A 7 10.59 -16.06 -25.69
C ASN A 7 11.91 -15.69 -26.38
N MET A 8 12.08 -14.42 -26.74
CA MET A 8 13.34 -13.92 -27.32
C MET A 8 14.50 -14.00 -26.32
N ARG A 9 14.27 -13.65 -25.05
CA ARG A 9 15.31 -13.74 -23.99
C ARG A 9 15.71 -15.18 -23.71
N PHE A 10 14.74 -16.08 -23.65
CA PHE A 10 14.99 -17.51 -23.49
C PHE A 10 15.83 -18.07 -24.65
N TYR A 11 15.50 -17.69 -25.88
CA TYR A 11 16.30 -18.07 -27.05
C TYR A 11 17.74 -17.54 -26.95
N ILE A 12 17.93 -16.27 -26.61
CA ILE A 12 19.27 -15.67 -26.43
C ILE A 12 20.05 -16.41 -25.33
N PHE A 13 19.40 -16.73 -24.20
CA PHE A 13 20.01 -17.48 -23.11
C PHE A 13 20.52 -18.86 -23.57
N MET A 14 19.67 -19.63 -24.25
CA MET A 14 20.02 -20.95 -24.76
C MET A 14 21.20 -20.89 -25.73
N ARG A 15 21.19 -19.93 -26.67
CA ARG A 15 22.29 -19.76 -27.63
C ARG A 15 23.59 -19.26 -26.98
N CYS A 16 23.47 -18.41 -25.95
CA CYS A 16 24.62 -17.94 -25.18
C CYS A 16 25.30 -19.10 -24.43
N LYS A 17 24.55 -20.06 -23.86
CA LYS A 17 25.10 -21.27 -23.23
C LYS A 17 25.80 -22.22 -24.22
N LEU A 18 25.44 -22.15 -25.51
CA LEU A 18 26.13 -22.86 -26.59
C LEU A 18 27.37 -22.11 -27.12
N SER A 19 27.80 -21.03 -26.45
CA SER A 19 28.95 -20.21 -26.83
C SER A 19 28.83 -19.56 -28.22
N GLU A 20 27.61 -19.32 -28.69
CA GLU A 20 27.37 -18.62 -29.96
C GLU A 20 27.60 -17.11 -29.82
N SER A 21 28.10 -16.49 -30.88
CA SER A 21 28.33 -15.04 -30.90
C SER A 21 27.01 -14.25 -30.97
N ALA A 22 26.94 -13.10 -30.29
CA ALA A 22 25.76 -12.22 -30.31
C ALA A 22 25.30 -11.83 -31.74
N LYS A 23 26.24 -11.76 -32.69
CA LYS A 23 25.95 -11.48 -34.10
C LYS A 23 25.16 -12.62 -34.76
N LEU A 24 25.54 -13.88 -34.49
CA LEU A 24 24.83 -15.05 -34.98
C LEU A 24 23.44 -15.16 -34.35
N ILE A 25 23.34 -14.91 -33.05
CA ILE A 25 22.07 -14.92 -32.31
C ILE A 25 21.10 -13.88 -32.89
N HIS A 26 21.55 -12.65 -33.10
CA HIS A 26 20.72 -11.61 -33.71
C HIS A 26 20.32 -11.94 -35.15
N GLY A 27 21.25 -12.47 -35.98
CA GLY A 27 20.94 -12.83 -37.37
C GLY A 27 19.87 -13.93 -37.48
N THR A 28 19.96 -14.96 -36.62
CA THR A 28 18.95 -16.03 -36.56
C THR A 28 17.61 -15.50 -36.03
N LEU A 29 17.65 -14.62 -35.01
CA LEU A 29 16.44 -14.01 -34.45
C LEU A 29 15.75 -13.08 -35.46
N GLN A 30 16.49 -12.30 -36.24
CA GLN A 30 15.98 -11.49 -37.34
C GLN A 30 15.36 -12.34 -38.46
N THR A 31 15.98 -13.47 -38.79
CA THR A 31 15.47 -14.40 -39.83
C THR A 31 14.12 -15.01 -39.42
N VAL A 32 13.95 -15.34 -38.13
CA VAL A 32 12.73 -15.99 -37.61
C VAL A 32 11.64 -14.98 -37.25
N CYS A 33 12.02 -13.85 -36.63
CA CYS A 33 11.07 -12.88 -36.05
C CYS A 33 10.84 -11.64 -36.93
N GLY A 34 11.64 -11.42 -37.98
CA GLY A 34 11.53 -10.24 -38.86
C GLY A 34 11.54 -8.93 -38.08
N ASP A 35 10.56 -8.07 -38.34
CA ASP A 35 10.43 -6.75 -37.70
C ASP A 35 10.09 -6.80 -36.20
N CYS A 36 9.67 -7.97 -35.69
CA CYS A 36 9.42 -8.20 -34.27
C CYS A 36 10.70 -8.57 -33.50
N ALA A 37 11.83 -8.70 -34.18
CA ALA A 37 13.11 -9.04 -33.56
C ALA A 37 13.59 -7.93 -32.61
N CYS A 38 14.22 -8.33 -31.50
CA CYS A 38 14.91 -7.38 -30.64
C CYS A 38 16.18 -6.85 -31.32
N SER A 39 16.51 -5.59 -31.07
CA SER A 39 17.68 -4.96 -31.68
C SER A 39 18.99 -5.67 -31.32
N TYR A 40 19.99 -5.55 -32.19
CA TYR A 40 21.33 -6.06 -31.93
C TYR A 40 21.90 -5.60 -30.57
N GLN A 41 21.67 -4.33 -30.20
CA GLN A 41 22.10 -3.81 -28.90
C GLN A 41 21.43 -4.53 -27.72
N THR A 42 20.15 -4.87 -27.86
CA THR A 42 19.41 -5.66 -26.87
C THR A 42 20.00 -7.05 -26.74
N VAL A 43 20.34 -7.72 -27.85
CA VAL A 43 21.00 -9.03 -27.85
C VAL A 43 22.36 -8.96 -27.16
N CYS A 44 23.20 -7.98 -27.49
CA CYS A 44 24.51 -7.79 -26.86
C CYS A 44 24.40 -7.57 -25.34
N ARG A 45 23.42 -6.76 -24.90
CA ARG A 45 23.17 -6.53 -23.48
C ARG A 45 22.82 -7.84 -22.76
N TRP A 46 21.90 -8.63 -23.32
CA TRP A 46 21.52 -9.92 -22.73
C TRP A 46 22.67 -10.93 -22.70
N VAL A 47 23.45 -11.04 -23.78
CA VAL A 47 24.64 -11.91 -23.80
C VAL A 47 25.65 -11.49 -22.73
N LYS A 48 25.86 -10.18 -22.53
CA LYS A 48 26.70 -9.66 -21.44
C LYS A 48 26.14 -10.02 -20.07
N ASP A 49 24.85 -9.75 -19.83
CA ASP A 49 24.18 -10.05 -18.57
C ASP A 49 24.23 -11.56 -18.23
N PHE A 50 24.09 -12.44 -19.22
CA PHE A 50 24.20 -13.89 -19.04
C PHE A 50 25.63 -14.36 -18.76
N ASN A 51 26.62 -13.76 -19.41
CA ASN A 51 28.03 -14.02 -19.10
C ASN A 51 28.43 -13.52 -17.71
N GLU A 52 27.76 -12.48 -17.20
CA GLU A 52 27.88 -11.98 -15.82
C GLU A 52 27.07 -12.80 -14.79
N GLY A 53 26.40 -13.87 -15.22
CA GLY A 53 25.69 -14.80 -14.33
C GLY A 53 24.23 -14.42 -13.99
N LYS A 54 23.63 -13.44 -14.67
CA LYS A 54 22.21 -13.09 -14.47
C LYS A 54 21.30 -14.02 -15.28
N GLU A 55 20.84 -15.11 -14.67
CA GLU A 55 20.01 -16.12 -15.37
C GLU A 55 18.50 -15.79 -15.44
N SER A 56 18.06 -14.68 -14.85
CA SER A 56 16.65 -14.27 -14.87
C SER A 56 16.21 -13.80 -16.25
N LEU A 57 15.13 -14.38 -16.77
CA LEU A 57 14.55 -14.04 -18.08
C LEU A 57 13.50 -12.92 -18.00
N SER A 58 12.93 -12.71 -16.82
CA SER A 58 11.91 -11.68 -16.58
C SER A 58 12.54 -10.32 -16.30
N ASP A 59 11.80 -9.24 -16.55
CA ASP A 59 12.25 -7.90 -16.20
C ASP A 59 12.46 -7.79 -14.69
N CYS A 60 13.63 -7.30 -14.27
CA CYS A 60 13.81 -6.89 -12.89
C CYS A 60 12.74 -5.86 -12.55
N PRO A 61 12.20 -5.88 -11.31
CA PRO A 61 11.31 -4.82 -10.85
C PRO A 61 11.96 -3.48 -11.17
N ARG A 62 11.27 -2.64 -11.94
CA ARG A 62 11.80 -1.31 -12.24
C ARG A 62 12.02 -0.62 -10.89
N PRO A 63 13.22 -0.08 -10.62
CA PRO A 63 13.39 0.78 -9.46
C PRO A 63 12.46 1.98 -9.64
N GLY A 64 11.36 1.96 -8.90
CA GLY A 64 10.43 3.07 -8.78
C GLY A 64 10.88 3.97 -7.64
N GLN A 65 10.83 5.27 -7.86
CA GLN A 65 11.10 6.32 -6.89
C GLN A 65 9.96 6.39 -5.85
N SER A 66 9.81 5.37 -5.00
CA SER A 66 8.86 5.41 -3.88
C SER A 66 9.08 4.28 -2.87
N LYS A 67 10.33 3.96 -2.49
CA LYS A 67 10.60 3.07 -1.34
C LYS A 67 11.86 3.41 -0.53
N SER A 68 12.72 4.31 -1.01
CA SER A 68 14.03 4.57 -0.38
C SER A 68 14.04 5.69 0.67
N CYS A 69 13.00 6.54 0.76
CA CYS A 69 13.00 7.63 1.75
C CYS A 69 12.47 7.20 3.13
N VAL A 70 11.84 6.03 3.22
CA VAL A 70 11.32 5.48 4.47
C VAL A 70 12.36 4.52 5.05
N ASN A 71 13.35 5.09 5.73
CA ASN A 71 14.36 4.31 6.43
C ASN A 71 13.79 3.77 7.75
N GLU A 72 14.26 2.58 8.16
CA GLU A 72 13.99 1.98 9.48
C GLU A 72 14.08 2.98 10.66
N PRO A 73 15.15 3.81 10.78
CA PRO A 73 15.25 4.79 11.87
C PRO A 73 14.17 5.88 11.83
N ILE A 74 13.73 6.31 10.65
CA ILE A 74 12.67 7.33 10.52
C ILE A 74 11.34 6.75 10.97
N MET A 75 11.05 5.49 10.58
CA MET A 75 9.85 4.78 11.04
C MET A 75 9.86 4.60 12.57
N ALA A 76 11.02 4.28 13.15
CA ALA A 76 11.16 4.15 14.59
C ALA A 76 10.92 5.47 15.34
N SER A 77 11.42 6.59 14.79
CA SER A 77 11.19 7.94 15.37
C SER A 77 9.71 8.28 15.39
N ILE A 78 9.02 8.17 14.24
CA ILE A 78 7.59 8.45 14.14
C ILE A 78 6.78 7.53 15.06
N LYS A 79 7.15 6.25 15.14
CA LYS A 79 6.47 5.31 16.03
C LYS A 79 6.63 5.72 17.49
N LYS A 80 7.84 6.14 17.89
CA LYS A 80 8.11 6.62 19.24
C LYS A 80 7.26 7.86 19.57
N ASP A 81 7.20 8.84 18.68
CA ASP A 81 6.39 10.05 18.87
C ASP A 81 4.90 9.70 19.09
N ILE A 82 4.37 8.72 18.34
CA ILE A 82 2.98 8.23 18.50
C ILE A 82 2.78 7.45 19.80
N ASP A 83 3.78 6.67 20.23
CA ASP A 83 3.72 5.90 21.48
C ASP A 83 3.79 6.85 22.71
N GLU A 84 4.46 8.00 22.59
CA GLU A 84 4.51 9.06 23.62
C GLU A 84 3.21 9.88 23.67
N ASP A 85 2.70 10.32 22.52
CA ASP A 85 1.40 11.00 22.42
C ASP A 85 0.50 10.38 21.33
N PRO A 86 -0.46 9.52 21.72
CA PRO A 86 -1.40 8.91 20.77
C PRO A 86 -2.32 9.90 20.03
N HIS A 87 -2.38 11.16 20.46
CA HIS A 87 -3.21 12.21 19.85
C HIS A 87 -2.44 13.14 18.93
N ILE A 88 -1.13 12.95 18.77
CA ILE A 88 -0.28 13.77 17.91
C ILE A 88 -0.82 13.80 16.47
N SER A 89 -0.88 14.99 15.89
CA SER A 89 -1.39 15.17 14.54
C SER A 89 -0.33 14.79 13.50
N VAL A 90 -0.78 14.36 12.31
CA VAL A 90 0.12 14.09 11.18
C VAL A 90 0.92 15.34 10.80
N ARG A 91 0.37 16.54 11.02
CA ARG A 91 1.08 17.81 10.77
C ARG A 91 2.21 18.03 11.77
N GLU A 92 1.96 17.86 13.07
CA GLU A 92 3.00 17.98 14.09
C GLU A 92 4.12 16.97 13.88
N LEU A 93 3.79 15.72 13.52
CA LEU A 93 4.79 14.71 13.14
C LEU A 93 5.61 15.12 11.92
N SER A 94 4.97 15.73 10.92
CA SER A 94 5.60 16.28 9.72
C SER A 94 6.63 17.34 10.08
N ASP A 95 6.23 18.30 10.93
CA ASP A 95 7.05 19.44 11.32
C ASP A 95 8.22 19.01 12.22
N THR A 96 7.98 18.06 13.13
CA THR A 96 8.98 17.55 14.07
C THR A 96 10.06 16.71 13.37
N ASN A 97 9.64 15.86 12.43
CA ASN A 97 10.56 14.96 11.71
C ASN A 97 11.10 15.57 10.41
N GLY A 98 10.68 16.78 10.03
CA GLY A 98 11.11 17.45 8.79
C GLY A 98 10.68 16.71 7.51
N LEU A 99 9.59 15.96 7.58
CA LEU A 99 9.09 15.14 6.48
C LEU A 99 7.91 15.83 5.78
N SER A 100 7.57 15.34 4.59
CA SER A 100 6.33 15.75 3.95
C SER A 100 5.14 15.06 4.62
N TYR A 101 4.00 15.77 4.68
CA TYR A 101 2.74 15.23 5.21
C TYR A 101 2.37 13.88 4.56
N GLY A 102 2.53 13.77 3.24
CA GLY A 102 2.23 12.54 2.50
C GLY A 102 3.15 11.38 2.89
N THR A 103 4.43 11.65 3.15
CA THR A 103 5.38 10.63 3.64
C THR A 103 4.97 10.13 5.02
N VAL A 104 4.67 11.03 5.96
CA VAL A 104 4.21 10.65 7.31
C VAL A 104 2.92 9.84 7.25
N HIS A 105 1.95 10.29 6.45
CA HIS A 105 0.70 9.55 6.25
C HIS A 105 0.97 8.13 5.73
N THR A 106 1.82 7.99 4.71
CA THR A 106 2.20 6.68 4.14
C THR A 106 2.89 5.80 5.18
N ILE A 107 3.78 6.36 6.00
CA ILE A 107 4.46 5.63 7.08
C ILE A 107 3.43 5.08 8.07
N ILE A 108 2.50 5.92 8.53
CA ILE A 108 1.47 5.50 9.50
C ILE A 108 0.56 4.42 8.91
N THR A 109 0.07 4.61 7.68
CA THR A 109 -0.96 3.72 7.11
C THR A 109 -0.41 2.45 6.47
N GLU A 110 0.74 2.53 5.79
CA GLU A 110 1.29 1.41 5.00
C GLU A 110 2.42 0.68 5.73
N HIS A 111 3.27 1.40 6.46
CA HIS A 111 4.43 0.79 7.12
C HIS A 111 4.15 0.39 8.57
N LEU A 112 3.48 1.25 9.34
CA LEU A 112 3.06 0.95 10.72
C LEU A 112 1.70 0.26 10.79
N LEU A 113 0.96 0.22 9.67
CA LEU A 113 -0.38 -0.37 9.55
C LEU A 113 -1.37 0.14 10.62
N MET A 114 -1.13 1.36 11.11
CA MET A 114 -1.95 1.97 12.15
C MET A 114 -3.25 2.49 11.56
N LYS A 115 -4.36 2.14 12.21
CA LYS A 115 -5.69 2.59 11.86
C LYS A 115 -6.32 3.24 13.08
N LYS A 116 -7.02 4.36 12.85
CA LYS A 116 -7.73 5.08 13.90
C LYS A 116 -8.86 4.19 14.43
N ASN A 117 -8.65 3.58 15.59
CA ASN A 117 -9.62 2.66 16.22
C ASN A 117 -10.46 3.38 17.28
N VAL A 118 -11.16 4.45 16.88
CA VAL A 118 -11.97 5.27 17.80
C VAL A 118 -13.00 4.42 18.55
N LEU A 119 -13.63 3.46 17.87
CA LEU A 119 -14.68 2.64 18.49
C LEU A 119 -14.15 1.69 19.57
N SER A 120 -12.91 1.19 19.46
CA SER A 120 -12.33 0.37 20.53
C SER A 120 -11.97 1.22 21.75
N GLN A 121 -11.49 2.45 21.54
CA GLN A 121 -11.24 3.41 22.61
C GLN A 121 -12.54 3.77 23.34
N VAL A 122 -13.62 4.07 22.59
CA VAL A 122 -14.95 4.32 23.16
C VAL A 122 -15.44 3.13 23.97
N LYS A 123 -15.23 1.89 23.50
CA LYS A 123 -15.58 0.69 24.27
C LYS A 123 -14.80 0.60 25.59
N SER A 124 -13.48 0.87 25.59
CA SER A 124 -12.68 0.88 26.81
C SER A 124 -13.19 1.94 27.79
N ALA A 125 -13.40 3.16 27.32
CA ALA A 125 -13.90 4.27 28.13
C ALA A 125 -15.29 3.98 28.72
N ILE A 126 -16.21 3.36 27.97
CA ILE A 126 -17.53 2.93 28.50
C ILE A 126 -17.34 1.90 29.62
N ASN A 127 -16.46 0.92 29.42
CA ASN A 127 -16.23 -0.11 30.43
C ASN A 127 -15.58 0.45 31.70
N GLU A 128 -14.67 1.43 31.56
CA GLU A 128 -14.04 2.13 32.68
C GLU A 128 -15.05 2.97 33.46
N GLN A 129 -15.88 3.76 32.76
CA GLN A 129 -16.87 4.63 33.41
C GLN A 129 -18.10 3.87 33.92
N ARG A 130 -18.45 2.74 33.28
CA ARG A 130 -19.66 1.97 33.55
C ARG A 130 -19.37 0.46 33.58
N PRO A 131 -18.58 -0.04 34.53
CA PRO A 131 -18.13 -1.45 34.55
C PRO A 131 -19.27 -2.46 34.70
N LYS A 132 -20.43 -2.03 35.22
CA LYS A 132 -21.63 -2.88 35.39
C LYS A 132 -22.49 -2.97 34.12
N VAL A 133 -22.26 -2.12 33.12
CA VAL A 133 -23.04 -2.08 31.89
C VAL A 133 -22.20 -2.68 30.77
N SER A 134 -22.61 -3.87 30.30
CA SER A 134 -21.96 -4.50 29.15
C SER A 134 -22.12 -3.62 27.90
N THR A 135 -21.07 -3.53 27.09
CA THR A 135 -21.09 -2.83 25.79
C THR A 135 -22.23 -3.34 24.89
N SER A 136 -22.64 -4.60 25.03
CA SER A 136 -23.76 -5.21 24.32
C SER A 136 -25.13 -4.61 24.66
N ARG A 137 -25.22 -3.84 25.75
CA ARG A 137 -26.42 -3.11 26.18
C ARG A 137 -26.32 -1.60 25.90
N THR A 138 -25.27 -1.17 25.21
CA THR A 138 -25.08 0.24 24.85
C THR A 138 -25.91 0.58 23.62
N LEU A 139 -26.82 1.53 23.78
CA LEU A 139 -27.54 2.19 22.69
C LEU A 139 -26.79 3.46 22.30
N LEU A 140 -26.40 3.57 21.03
CA LEU A 140 -25.72 4.74 20.48
C LEU A 140 -26.69 5.54 19.62
N LEU A 141 -26.89 6.79 20.00
CA LEU A 141 -27.55 7.79 19.18
C LEU A 141 -26.47 8.68 18.56
N HIS A 142 -26.31 8.61 17.24
CA HIS A 142 -25.46 9.51 16.47
C HIS A 142 -26.24 10.06 15.27
N ASP A 143 -25.71 11.10 14.65
CA ASP A 143 -26.29 11.71 13.46
C ASP A 143 -26.22 10.76 12.24
N ASN A 144 -26.85 11.17 11.16
CA ASN A 144 -27.07 10.31 10.00
C ASN A 144 -26.05 10.52 8.87
N ALA A 145 -24.92 11.19 9.14
CA ALA A 145 -23.89 11.48 8.14
C ALA A 145 -23.27 10.20 7.55
N GLY A 146 -22.73 10.34 6.34
CA GLY A 146 -22.25 9.23 5.54
C GLY A 146 -21.14 8.40 6.21
N SER A 147 -20.28 9.04 7.00
CA SER A 147 -19.21 8.40 7.77
C SER A 147 -19.74 7.42 8.83
N TYR A 148 -20.84 7.77 9.51
CA TYR A 148 -21.44 6.94 10.55
C TYR A 148 -22.33 5.82 9.98
N LYS A 149 -22.95 6.06 8.82
CA LYS A 149 -23.68 5.05 8.03
C LYS A 149 -22.77 4.07 7.27
N ALA A 150 -21.49 4.38 7.13
CA ALA A 150 -20.58 3.56 6.32
C ALA A 150 -20.59 2.10 6.79
N ARG A 151 -20.57 1.16 5.84
CA ARG A 151 -20.64 -0.28 6.13
C ARG A 151 -19.55 -0.73 7.11
N ALA A 152 -18.34 -0.18 7.00
CA ALA A 152 -17.23 -0.49 7.89
C ALA A 152 -17.51 -0.05 9.35
N THR A 153 -18.11 1.13 9.53
CA THR A 153 -18.52 1.66 10.84
C THR A 153 -19.63 0.80 11.44
N ALA A 154 -20.68 0.53 10.66
CA ALA A 154 -21.80 -0.32 11.09
C ALA A 154 -21.36 -1.74 11.47
N GLN A 155 -20.45 -2.35 10.70
CA GLN A 155 -19.87 -3.66 11.02
C GLN A 155 -19.06 -3.62 12.31
N SER A 156 -18.24 -2.58 12.51
CA SER A 156 -17.44 -2.42 13.73
C SER A 156 -18.32 -2.23 14.96
N LEU A 157 -19.37 -1.41 14.89
CA LEU A 157 -20.34 -1.22 15.98
C LEU A 157 -21.04 -2.54 16.36
N ARG A 158 -21.49 -3.31 15.36
CA ARG A 158 -22.06 -4.65 15.58
C ARG A 158 -21.08 -5.61 16.25
N LYS A 159 -19.82 -5.65 15.79
CA LYS A 159 -18.76 -6.48 16.41
C LYS A 159 -18.51 -6.11 17.87
N LEU A 160 -18.67 -4.83 18.22
CA LEU A 160 -18.50 -4.35 19.60
C LEU A 160 -19.75 -4.54 20.46
N GLY A 161 -20.87 -4.98 19.88
CA GLY A 161 -22.16 -5.16 20.56
C GLY A 161 -22.97 -3.86 20.71
N ILE A 162 -22.51 -2.76 20.14
CA ILE A 162 -23.18 -1.46 20.25
C ILE A 162 -24.36 -1.42 19.28
N GLN A 163 -25.56 -1.18 19.81
CA GLN A 163 -26.77 -1.04 19.01
C GLN A 163 -26.97 0.42 18.62
N VAL A 164 -27.13 0.68 17.32
CA VAL A 164 -27.38 2.04 16.80
C VAL A 164 -28.89 2.28 16.76
N LEU A 165 -29.33 3.36 17.39
CA LEU A 165 -30.72 3.78 17.32
C LEU A 165 -31.01 4.46 15.97
N PRO A 166 -32.16 4.19 15.34
CA PRO A 166 -32.53 4.85 14.09
C PRO A 166 -32.72 6.36 14.35
N HIS A 167 -31.95 7.18 13.64
CA HIS A 167 -32.15 8.63 13.63
C HIS A 167 -33.15 8.99 12.53
N PRO A 168 -34.14 9.87 12.79
CA PRO A 168 -35.06 10.32 11.75
C PRO A 168 -34.31 10.95 10.56
N ALA A 169 -34.95 10.92 9.38
CA ALA A 169 -34.43 11.62 8.21
C ALA A 169 -34.22 13.10 8.54
N TYR A 170 -33.07 13.63 8.11
CA TYR A 170 -32.62 14.98 8.41
C TYR A 170 -33.76 15.98 8.17
N SER A 171 -34.15 16.71 9.21
CA SER A 171 -35.12 17.82 9.10
C SER A 171 -34.31 19.11 9.14
N PRO A 172 -34.09 19.78 7.99
CA PRO A 172 -33.18 20.92 7.86
C PRO A 172 -33.50 22.11 8.79
N ASN A 173 -34.71 22.14 9.36
CA ASN A 173 -35.20 23.24 10.19
C ASN A 173 -35.02 23.00 11.71
N LEU A 174 -34.43 21.88 12.14
CA LEU A 174 -34.40 21.47 13.56
C LEU A 174 -33.02 21.09 14.12
N ALA A 175 -31.96 21.05 13.31
CA ALA A 175 -30.61 20.74 13.78
C ALA A 175 -29.78 22.03 13.88
N PRO A 176 -29.10 22.30 15.02
CA PRO A 176 -28.16 23.40 15.10
C PRO A 176 -26.97 23.15 14.16
N CYS A 177 -26.39 24.22 13.62
CA CYS A 177 -25.27 24.21 12.69
C CYS A 177 -24.18 23.22 13.08
N ASP A 178 -23.89 22.28 12.18
CA ASP A 178 -22.69 21.47 12.21
C ASP A 178 -21.46 22.41 12.10
N PHE A 179 -20.66 22.50 13.15
CA PHE A 179 -19.34 23.16 13.20
C PHE A 179 -18.24 22.09 13.23
#